data_AF-A0A0T5Z1S1-F1
#
_entry.id   AF-A0A0T5Z1S1-F1
#
_cell.length_a   1.000
_cell.length_b   1.000
_cell.length_c   1.000
_cell.angle_alpha   90.00
_cell.angle_beta   90.00
_cell.angle_gamma   90.00
#
_symmetry.space_group_name_H-M   'P 1'
#
loop_
_entity.id
_entity.type
_entity.pdbx_description
1 polymer ?
#
loop_
_entity_poly.entity_id
_entity_poly.type
_entity_poly.pdbx_seq_one_letter_code
_entity_poly.pdbx_strand_id
1 'polypeptide(L)' 'MSEFNARPVGQEVIKVKRSELPLSCPPQSASLAAMHPRVYLPIEKTGSAVCPYCGASYQLDD' A
#
# COMPACT_ATOMS: atom_id res chain seq x y z
N MET A 1 -29.86 -21.84 -3.44
CA MET A 1 -29.64 -20.59 -4.19
C MET A 1 -28.41 -19.96 -3.58
N SER A 2 -27.40 -19.73 -4.40
CA SER A 2 -25.99 -19.69 -4.02
C SER A 2 -25.60 -18.52 -3.11
N GLU A 3 -24.97 -18.85 -1.98
CA GLU A 3 -24.28 -17.90 -1.11
C GLU A 3 -23.16 -17.17 -1.87
N PHE A 4 -23.40 -15.90 -2.21
CA PHE A 4 -22.35 -14.99 -2.64
C PHE A 4 -21.46 -14.67 -1.45
N ASN A 5 -20.42 -15.48 -1.29
CA ASN A 5 -19.38 -15.34 -0.28
C ASN A 5 -18.68 -13.98 -0.45
N ALA A 6 -19.07 -13.01 0.38
CA ALA A 6 -18.43 -11.71 0.51
C ALA A 6 -17.02 -11.94 1.10
N ARG A 7 -16.04 -12.18 0.23
CA ARG A 7 -14.63 -12.05 0.58
C ARG A 7 -14.43 -10.59 1.00
N PRO A 8 -14.07 -10.28 2.26
CA PRO A 8 -13.63 -8.93 2.58
C PRO A 8 -12.36 -8.71 1.77
N VAL A 9 -12.45 -7.91 0.70
CA VAL A 9 -11.28 -7.43 -0.02
C VAL A 9 -10.51 -6.57 0.98
N GLY A 10 -9.40 -7.11 1.46
CA GLY A 10 -8.65 -6.62 2.61
C GLY A 10 -8.35 -5.12 2.49
N GLN A 11 -9.03 -4.33 3.30
CA GLN A 11 -8.59 -3.00 3.68
C GLN A 11 -7.55 -3.14 4.79
N GLU A 12 -6.48 -3.89 4.52
CA GLU A 12 -5.40 -4.07 5.50
C GLU A 12 -4.45 -2.88 5.36
N VAL A 13 -4.45 -2.02 6.38
CA VAL A 13 -3.55 -0.86 6.42
C VAL A 13 -2.14 -1.37 6.59
N ILE A 14 -1.29 -1.10 5.61
CA ILE A 14 0.09 -1.54 5.58
C ILE A 14 0.87 -0.66 6.55
N LYS A 15 1.24 -1.24 7.69
CA LYS A 15 2.13 -0.59 8.66
C LYS A 15 3.53 -0.54 8.10
N VAL A 16 4.11 0.64 8.09
CA VAL A 16 5.41 0.93 7.50
C VAL A 16 6.22 1.70 8.51
N LYS A 17 7.48 1.32 8.69
CA LYS A 17 8.36 1.99 9.66
C LYS A 17 9.10 3.15 9.04
N ARG A 18 9.56 4.10 9.86
CA ARG A 18 10.46 5.17 9.39
C ARG A 18 11.75 4.63 8.76
N SER A 19 12.21 3.46 9.18
CA SER A 19 13.37 2.79 8.57
C SER A 19 13.13 2.24 7.17
N GLU A 20 11.87 2.10 6.74
CA GLU A 20 11.48 1.66 5.40
C GLU A 20 11.23 2.84 4.45
N LEU A 21 11.43 4.06 4.93
CA LEU A 21 11.40 5.26 4.10
C LEU A 21 12.65 5.34 3.21
N PRO A 22 12.52 5.88 2.00
CA PRO A 22 11.29 6.41 1.38
C PRO A 22 10.36 5.30 0.86
N LEU A 23 9.09 5.33 1.28
CA LEU A 23 8.10 4.33 0.89
C LEU A 23 7.85 4.40 -0.63
N SER A 24 8.24 3.32 -1.31
CA SER A 24 8.02 3.13 -2.74
C SER A 24 6.96 2.08 -2.95
N CYS A 25 5.87 2.44 -3.63
CA CYS A 25 4.92 1.45 -4.13
C CYS A 25 5.10 1.31 -5.64
N PRO A 26 5.38 0.10 -6.19
CA PRO A 26 5.54 -1.21 -5.53
C PRO A 26 6.96 -1.45 -4.99
N PRO A 27 7.16 -2.40 -4.05
CA PRO A 27 8.49 -2.74 -3.51
C PRO A 27 9.40 -3.33 -4.58
N GLN A 28 10.72 -3.13 -4.46
CA GLN A 28 11.71 -3.55 -5.48
C GLN A 28 11.67 -5.04 -5.83
N SER A 29 11.17 -5.90 -4.93
CA SER A 29 11.06 -7.35 -5.14
C SER A 29 9.74 -7.75 -5.83
N ALA A 30 8.76 -6.84 -5.93
CA ALA A 30 7.54 -7.10 -6.68
C ALA A 30 7.85 -6.97 -8.19
N SER A 31 7.66 -8.08 -8.90
CA SER A 31 7.95 -8.21 -10.31
C SER A 31 7.29 -7.09 -11.13
N LEU A 32 7.98 -6.68 -12.20
CA LEU A 32 7.72 -5.59 -13.16
C LEU A 32 6.34 -5.61 -13.87
N ALA A 33 5.37 -6.36 -13.36
CA ALA A 33 3.98 -6.46 -13.81
C ALA A 33 2.99 -5.73 -12.89
N ALA A 34 3.46 -4.81 -12.03
CA ALA A 34 2.54 -3.90 -11.35
C ALA A 34 1.93 -2.97 -12.40
N MET A 35 0.60 -2.90 -12.49
CA MET A 35 -0.14 -2.08 -13.44
C MET A 35 0.01 -0.55 -13.22
N HIS A 36 1.06 -0.11 -12.53
CA HIS A 36 1.35 1.29 -12.27
C HIS A 36 2.86 1.57 -12.12
N PRO A 37 3.31 2.80 -12.43
CA PRO A 37 4.69 3.22 -12.22
C PRO A 37 5.05 3.28 -10.72
N ARG A 38 6.35 3.17 -10.42
CA ARG A 38 6.87 3.37 -9.06
C ARG A 38 6.63 4.80 -8.63
N VAL A 39 5.91 4.97 -7.52
CA VAL A 39 5.68 6.28 -6.91
C VAL A 39 6.16 6.30 -5.47
N TYR A 40 6.69 7.46 -5.08
CA TYR A 40 7.10 7.73 -3.71
C TYR A 40 5.94 8.37 -2.96
N LEU A 41 5.49 7.72 -1.90
CA LEU A 41 4.45 8.26 -1.03
C LEU A 41 5.12 9.03 0.13
N PRO A 42 4.81 10.33 0.34
CA PRO A 42 5.43 11.15 1.38
C PRO A 42 4.83 10.89 2.77
N ILE A 43 4.78 9.62 3.19
CA ILE A 43 4.16 9.19 4.45
C ILE A 43 4.92 9.71 5.68
N GLU A 44 6.20 10.05 5.50
CA GLU A 44 7.10 10.54 6.54
C GLU A 44 6.61 11.87 7.14
N LYS A 45 5.93 12.69 6.33
CA LYS A 45 5.43 14.01 6.70
C LYS A 45 4.02 13.95 7.26
N THR A 46 3.19 13.06 6.72
CA THR A 46 1.76 12.96 7.04
C THR A 46 1.43 11.88 8.08
N GLY A 47 2.32 10.91 8.31
CA GLY A 47 2.08 9.75 9.18
C GLY A 47 1.19 8.67 8.56
N SER A 48 0.55 8.95 7.43
CA SER A 48 -0.23 7.98 6.65
C SER A 48 -0.32 8.45 5.20
N ALA A 49 -0.36 7.53 4.25
CA ALA A 49 -0.65 7.87 2.86
C ALA A 49 -1.35 6.74 2.13
N VAL A 50 -2.08 7.11 1.09
CA VAL A 50 -2.78 6.17 0.22
C VAL A 50 -2.15 6.22 -1.15
N CYS A 51 -1.89 5.05 -1.72
CA CYS A 51 -1.39 4.91 -3.08
C CYS A 51 -2.50 5.28 -4.07
N PRO A 52 -2.34 6.31 -4.92
CA PRO A 52 -3.39 6.76 -5.83
C PRO A 52 -3.65 5.76 -6.96
N TYR A 53 -2.75 4.80 -7.19
CA TYR A 53 -2.88 3.78 -8.23
C TYR A 53 -3.48 2.48 -7.69
N CYS A 54 -2.91 1.99 -6.60
CA CYS A 54 -3.22 0.69 -6.04
C CYS A 54 -4.29 0.75 -4.94
N GLY A 55 -4.63 1.94 -4.44
CA GLY A 55 -5.60 2.12 -3.34
C GLY A 55 -5.11 1.61 -1.98
N ALA A 56 -3.87 1.09 -1.92
CA ALA A 56 -3.28 0.60 -0.68
C ALA A 56 -3.10 1.74 0.32
N SER A 57 -3.60 1.54 1.53
CA SER A 57 -3.45 2.47 2.65
C SER A 57 -2.22 2.10 3.44
N TYR A 58 -1.32 3.06 3.62
CA TYR A 58 -0.09 2.92 4.39
C TYR A 58 -0.16 3.80 5.62
N GLN A 59 0.29 3.28 6.75
CA GLN A 59 0.35 3.99 8.02
C GLN A 59 1.74 3.89 8.60
N LEU A 60 2.31 5.04 8.94
CA LEU A 60 3.61 5.13 9.58
C LEU A 60 3.47 4.67 11.03
N ASP A 61 4.04 3.51 11.33
CA ASP A 61 4.11 2.92 12.67
C ASP A 61 5.58 3.10 13.11
N ASP A 62 5.81 3.99 14.09
CA ASP A 62 7.14 4.33 14.63
C ASP A 62 7.65 3.26 15.60
#